data_AF-A0AAP5V3W6-F1
#
_entry.id   AF-A0AAP5V3W6-F1
#
_cell.length_a   1.000
_cell.length_b   1.000
_cell.length_c   1.000
_cell.angle_alpha   90.00
_cell.angle_beta   90.00
_cell.angle_gamma   90.00
#
_symmetry.space_group_name_H-M   'P 1'
#
loop_
_entity.id
_entity.type
_entity.pdbx_description
1 polymer ?
#
loop_
_entity_poly.entity_id
_entity_poly.type
_entity_poly.pdbx_seq_one_letter_code
_entity_poly.pdbx_strand_id
1 'polypeptide(L)'
;MKARLFLFSMFLLIPVLALAGCNSQSSGGSEKAKDKETHSHEDMNHSGSSEVPKGLKKAENPTYKVGSDVMILASHMKGMKNAQGTVKGAYDTTVYSVSYTPETGGKRVEDHKWVIQEELKGAGNKTLKPGDKAVIEASHMKGMKGAEAVIDSAKKTTVYMVDYTPTDGGQKVTNHKWVTEDELAAAK
;
A
#
# COMPACT_ATOMS: atom_id res chain seq x y z
N MET A 1 40.81 -54.99 -35.46
CA MET A 1 40.85 -56.46 -35.46
C MET A 1 39.45 -56.99 -35.15
N LYS A 2 38.98 -57.92 -35.98
CA LYS A 2 37.88 -58.88 -35.76
C LYS A 2 36.45 -58.32 -35.68
N ALA A 3 35.86 -58.22 -36.88
CA ALA A 3 34.43 -58.35 -37.11
C ALA A 3 33.95 -59.79 -36.80
N ARG A 4 32.72 -59.92 -36.29
CA ARG A 4 31.86 -61.11 -36.26
C ARG A 4 30.42 -60.63 -36.03
N LEU A 5 29.35 -61.21 -36.54
CA LEU A 5 29.05 -62.10 -37.66
C LEU A 5 27.49 -62.11 -37.70
N PHE A 6 26.92 -62.31 -38.89
CA PHE A 6 25.49 -62.39 -39.21
C PHE A 6 24.62 -63.20 -38.24
N LEU A 7 23.31 -62.88 -38.20
CA LEU A 7 22.23 -63.83 -38.55
C LEU A 7 20.88 -63.11 -38.72
N PHE A 8 20.33 -63.23 -39.94
CA PHE A 8 18.94 -62.96 -40.30
C PHE A 8 18.02 -63.98 -39.62
N SER A 9 16.88 -63.56 -39.07
CA SER A 9 15.74 -64.44 -38.86
C SER A 9 14.44 -63.67 -39.05
N MET A 10 13.70 -64.15 -40.05
CA MET A 10 12.39 -63.71 -40.48
C MET A 10 11.32 -64.39 -39.62
N PHE A 11 10.38 -63.64 -39.06
CA PHE A 11 9.06 -64.19 -38.71
C PHE A 11 7.95 -63.15 -38.94
N LEU A 12 7.09 -63.53 -39.87
CA LEU A 12 5.81 -62.97 -40.26
C LEU A 12 4.77 -63.33 -39.18
N LEU A 13 3.88 -62.43 -38.71
CA LEU A 13 2.49 -62.77 -38.34
C LEU A 13 1.65 -61.54 -37.89
N ILE A 14 0.78 -61.11 -38.81
CA ILE A 14 -0.68 -60.81 -38.73
C ILE A 14 -1.23 -59.95 -37.55
N PRO A 15 -2.10 -58.95 -37.84
CA PRO A 15 -2.55 -57.93 -36.91
C PRO A 15 -3.75 -58.37 -36.05
N VAL A 16 -3.82 -57.89 -34.82
CA VAL A 16 -5.06 -57.87 -34.02
C VAL A 16 -5.52 -56.43 -33.89
N LEU A 17 -6.57 -56.12 -34.64
CA LEU A 17 -7.37 -54.91 -34.48
C LEU A 17 -8.21 -55.09 -33.21
N ALA A 18 -7.83 -54.40 -32.14
CA ALA A 18 -8.70 -54.18 -30.99
C ALA A 18 -9.05 -52.68 -30.96
N LEU A 19 -10.27 -52.35 -31.39
CA LEU A 19 -10.87 -51.05 -31.12
C LEU A 19 -11.25 -50.98 -29.64
N ALA A 20 -10.55 -50.13 -28.90
CA ALA A 20 -11.03 -49.57 -27.64
C ALA A 20 -10.90 -48.05 -27.73
N GLY A 21 -12.04 -47.38 -27.66
CA GLY A 21 -12.17 -45.94 -27.80
C GLY A 21 -11.61 -45.15 -26.61
N CYS A 22 -11.26 -43.90 -26.92
CA CYS A 22 -11.00 -42.75 -26.06
C CYS A 22 -9.89 -42.88 -25.00
N ASN A 23 -8.70 -42.39 -25.35
CA ASN A 23 -7.97 -41.47 -24.48
C ASN A 23 -7.03 -40.58 -25.32
N SER A 24 -7.46 -39.37 -25.64
CA SER A 24 -6.64 -38.41 -26.38
C SER A 24 -5.54 -37.85 -25.48
N GLN A 25 -4.32 -38.34 -25.68
CA GLN A 25 -3.09 -37.72 -25.21
C GLN A 25 -2.56 -36.82 -26.32
N SER A 26 -2.58 -35.51 -26.11
CA SER A 26 -1.67 -34.58 -26.78
C SER A 26 -0.98 -33.72 -25.74
N SER A 27 0.22 -34.14 -25.40
CA SER A 27 1.24 -33.35 -24.72
C SER A 27 1.71 -32.21 -25.61
N GLY A 28 1.88 -31.02 -25.03
CA GLY A 28 2.77 -29.99 -25.57
C GLY A 28 2.06 -28.71 -25.99
N GLY A 29 1.61 -27.93 -25.02
CA GLY A 29 1.16 -26.55 -25.23
C GLY A 29 1.38 -25.75 -23.96
N SER A 30 2.45 -24.95 -23.97
CA SER A 30 2.84 -23.94 -22.97
C SER A 30 1.66 -23.44 -22.12
N GLU A 31 1.63 -23.88 -20.86
CA GLU A 31 0.72 -23.32 -19.87
C GLU A 31 1.12 -21.86 -19.63
N LYS A 32 0.20 -20.96 -20.00
CA LYS A 32 0.15 -19.61 -19.46
C LYS A 32 0.03 -19.72 -17.93
N ALA A 33 1.15 -19.60 -17.23
CA ALA A 33 1.16 -19.07 -15.88
C ALA A 33 0.72 -17.60 -15.95
N LYS A 34 -0.60 -17.39 -16.05
CA LYS A 34 -1.19 -16.11 -15.67
C LYS A 34 -1.16 -16.08 -14.16
N ASP A 35 -0.20 -15.33 -13.65
CA ASP A 35 -0.24 -14.65 -12.35
C ASP A 35 -1.69 -14.34 -11.98
N LYS A 36 -2.22 -15.13 -11.05
CA LYS A 36 -3.29 -14.70 -10.16
C LYS A 36 -2.63 -14.51 -8.82
N GLU A 37 -1.90 -13.41 -8.69
CA GLU A 37 -1.79 -12.65 -7.44
C GLU A 37 -3.23 -12.30 -7.03
N THR A 38 -3.93 -13.26 -6.44
CA THR A 38 -5.05 -12.98 -5.55
C THR A 38 -4.43 -12.40 -4.29
N HIS A 39 -4.09 -11.10 -4.35
CA HIS A 39 -4.02 -10.29 -3.16
C HIS A 39 -5.39 -10.39 -2.51
N SER A 40 -5.47 -11.25 -1.51
CA SER A 40 -6.57 -11.30 -0.56
C SER A 40 -6.85 -9.87 -0.14
N HIS A 41 -8.11 -9.45 -0.27
CA HIS A 41 -8.64 -8.23 0.30
C HIS A 41 -8.12 -8.11 1.72
N GLU A 42 -7.09 -7.26 1.90
CA GLU A 42 -6.63 -6.91 3.22
C GLU A 42 -7.75 -6.07 3.82
N ASP A 43 -8.66 -6.74 4.53
CA ASP A 43 -9.61 -6.18 5.48
C ASP A 43 -8.80 -5.50 6.61
N MET A 44 -8.10 -4.43 6.23
CA MET A 44 -7.40 -3.54 7.14
C MET A 44 -8.44 -2.53 7.59
N ASN A 45 -8.78 -2.55 8.86
CA ASN A 45 -9.46 -1.43 9.47
C ASN A 45 -8.54 -0.20 9.34
N HIS A 46 -8.78 0.63 8.32
CA HIS A 46 -8.01 1.84 8.04
C HIS A 46 -8.32 2.99 9.01
N SER A 47 -9.15 2.75 10.03
CA SER A 47 -9.36 3.74 11.09
C SER A 47 -8.06 3.93 11.88
N GLY A 48 -7.61 5.18 11.92
CA GLY A 48 -6.44 5.57 12.68
C GLY A 48 -6.72 5.57 14.18
N SER A 49 -5.65 5.50 14.97
CA SER A 49 -5.70 5.79 16.40
C SER A 49 -6.09 7.26 16.62
N SER A 50 -6.91 7.54 17.64
CA SER A 50 -7.20 8.91 18.10
C SER A 50 -6.04 9.57 18.85
N GLU A 51 -4.99 8.81 19.19
CA GLU A 51 -3.81 9.32 19.90
C GLU A 51 -3.06 10.34 19.05
N VAL A 52 -2.86 11.54 19.59
CA VAL A 52 -2.11 12.60 18.91
C VAL A 52 -0.66 12.60 19.43
N PRO A 53 0.36 12.73 18.55
CA PRO A 53 1.75 12.81 18.99
C PRO A 53 1.98 13.91 20.04
N LYS A 54 2.83 13.62 21.03
CA LYS A 54 3.16 14.58 22.08
C LYS A 54 3.87 15.80 21.49
N GLY A 55 3.50 16.99 21.95
CA GLY A 55 4.12 18.24 21.49
C GLY A 55 3.58 18.77 20.16
N LEU A 56 2.67 18.05 19.50
CA LEU A 56 2.04 18.53 18.27
C LEU A 56 1.20 19.80 18.55
N LYS A 57 1.56 20.91 17.90
CA LYS A 57 0.91 22.20 18.09
C LYS A 57 -0.42 22.24 17.36
N LYS A 58 -1.52 22.56 18.08
CA LYS A 58 -2.81 22.86 17.44
C LYS A 58 -2.69 24.10 16.56
N ALA A 59 -3.31 24.05 15.38
CA ALA A 59 -3.38 25.20 14.50
C ALA A 59 -4.23 26.31 15.14
N GLU A 60 -3.72 27.54 15.14
CA GLU A 60 -4.41 28.68 15.76
C GLU A 60 -5.57 29.19 14.88
N ASN A 61 -5.35 29.27 13.57
CA ASN A 61 -6.34 29.70 12.58
C ASN A 61 -6.32 28.77 11.36
N PRO A 62 -6.77 27.50 11.50
CA PRO A 62 -6.89 26.60 10.37
C PRO A 62 -7.98 27.07 9.41
N THR A 63 -7.80 26.85 8.10
CA THR A 63 -8.83 27.10 7.10
C THR A 63 -10.10 26.29 7.40
N TYR A 64 -9.94 25.04 7.82
CA TYR A 64 -11.04 24.15 8.20
C TYR A 64 -11.04 23.91 9.71
N LYS A 65 -12.07 24.39 10.40
CA LYS A 65 -12.14 24.28 11.87
C LYS A 65 -12.46 22.85 12.30
N VAL A 66 -12.01 22.46 13.49
CA VAL A 66 -12.43 21.17 14.07
C VAL A 66 -13.96 21.12 14.16
N GLY A 67 -14.55 20.04 13.65
CA GLY A 67 -15.99 19.85 13.54
C GLY A 67 -16.60 20.34 12.21
N SER A 68 -15.84 21.03 11.34
CA SER A 68 -16.36 21.40 10.02
C SER A 68 -16.34 20.21 9.06
N ASP A 69 -17.33 20.18 8.17
CA ASP A 69 -17.36 19.25 7.05
C ASP A 69 -16.47 19.74 5.90
N VAL A 70 -15.82 18.77 5.25
CA VAL A 70 -14.87 18.97 4.16
C VAL A 70 -15.03 17.90 3.10
N MET A 71 -14.60 18.21 1.88
CA MET A 71 -14.41 17.24 0.82
C MET A 71 -12.92 16.94 0.66
N ILE A 72 -12.54 15.67 0.70
CA ILE A 72 -11.15 15.25 0.57
C ILE A 72 -10.78 15.18 -0.91
N LEU A 73 -9.74 15.92 -1.33
CA LEU A 73 -9.22 15.94 -2.70
C LEU A 73 -8.09 14.92 -2.92
N ALA A 74 -7.43 14.53 -1.83
CA ALA A 74 -6.37 13.53 -1.84
C ALA A 74 -6.85 12.14 -2.26
N SER A 75 -5.91 11.36 -2.81
CA SER A 75 -6.11 9.97 -3.23
C SER A 75 -5.03 9.07 -2.66
N HIS A 76 -4.68 9.25 -1.38
CA HIS A 76 -3.65 8.44 -0.70
C HIS A 76 -4.09 6.98 -0.58
N MET A 77 -5.39 6.75 -0.39
CA MET A 77 -6.02 5.43 -0.39
C MET A 77 -7.22 5.39 -1.33
N LYS A 78 -7.57 4.18 -1.78
CA LYS A 78 -8.79 3.96 -2.57
C LYS A 78 -10.01 4.44 -1.78
N GLY A 79 -10.97 5.05 -2.50
CA GLY A 79 -12.20 5.57 -1.91
C GLY A 79 -12.07 6.92 -1.20
N MET A 80 -10.87 7.50 -1.10
CA MET A 80 -10.65 8.76 -0.39
C MET A 80 -10.96 10.01 -1.24
N LYS A 81 -10.70 9.95 -2.54
CA LYS A 81 -10.89 11.09 -3.45
C LYS A 81 -12.37 11.45 -3.56
N ASN A 82 -12.68 12.72 -3.33
CA ASN A 82 -14.02 13.31 -3.24
C ASN A 82 -14.88 12.76 -2.09
N ALA A 83 -14.30 12.05 -1.12
CA ALA A 83 -15.02 11.60 0.06
C ALA A 83 -15.44 12.80 0.91
N GLN A 84 -16.66 12.76 1.45
CA GLN A 84 -17.10 13.68 2.49
C GLN A 84 -16.53 13.26 3.83
N GLY A 85 -16.00 14.22 4.57
CA GLY A 85 -15.41 13.99 5.87
C GLY A 85 -15.62 15.15 6.83
N THR A 86 -15.27 14.92 8.09
CA THR A 86 -15.36 15.90 9.17
C THR A 86 -13.99 16.05 9.83
N VAL A 87 -13.56 17.29 10.04
CA VAL A 87 -12.27 17.58 10.69
C VAL A 87 -12.33 17.20 12.17
N LYS A 88 -11.42 16.33 12.60
CA LYS A 88 -11.26 15.87 14.01
C LYS A 88 -10.11 16.56 14.73
N GLY A 89 -9.13 17.07 13.99
CA GLY A 89 -8.03 17.85 14.53
C GLY A 89 -7.33 18.64 13.42
N ALA A 90 -6.74 19.78 13.80
CA ALA A 90 -5.97 20.65 12.92
C ALA A 90 -4.70 21.10 13.64
N TYR A 91 -3.55 20.94 13.00
CA TYR A 91 -2.24 21.09 13.65
C TYR A 91 -1.22 21.75 12.73
N ASP A 92 -0.39 22.61 13.28
CA ASP A 92 0.72 23.24 12.58
C ASP A 92 1.98 22.40 12.77
N THR A 93 2.54 21.87 11.69
CA THR A 93 3.78 21.07 11.73
C THR A 93 4.52 21.10 10.39
N THR A 94 5.64 20.38 10.32
CA THR A 94 6.22 19.99 9.03
C THR A 94 5.71 18.60 8.67
N VAL A 95 5.12 18.48 7.50
CA VAL A 95 4.65 17.22 6.92
C VAL A 95 5.67 16.70 5.93
N TYR A 96 5.80 15.37 5.87
CA TYR A 96 6.75 14.66 5.02
C TYR A 96 6.06 13.58 4.21
N SER A 97 6.43 13.47 2.94
CA SER A 97 6.26 12.20 2.24
C SER A 97 7.53 11.37 2.37
N VAL A 98 7.37 10.08 2.59
CA VAL A 98 8.48 9.18 2.94
C VAL A 98 8.42 7.86 2.20
N SER A 99 9.60 7.30 1.94
CA SER A 99 9.75 6.00 1.30
C SER A 99 10.52 5.06 2.21
N TYR A 100 9.93 3.90 2.52
CA TYR A 100 10.46 2.98 3.53
C TYR A 100 10.14 1.52 3.21
N THR A 101 10.94 0.61 3.74
CA THR A 101 10.64 -0.83 3.74
C THR A 101 10.00 -1.17 5.08
N PRO A 102 8.81 -1.81 5.12
CA PRO A 102 8.16 -2.14 6.38
C PRO A 102 9.03 -3.07 7.25
N GLU A 103 9.01 -2.87 8.57
CA GLU A 103 9.73 -3.70 9.55
C GLU A 103 9.27 -5.17 9.53
N THR A 104 8.04 -5.42 9.10
CA THR A 104 7.50 -6.77 8.92
C THR A 104 7.97 -7.44 7.62
N GLY A 105 8.85 -6.79 6.86
CA GLY A 105 9.19 -7.18 5.49
C GLY A 105 8.10 -6.82 4.47
N GLY A 106 8.30 -7.19 3.21
CA GLY A 106 7.37 -6.95 2.11
C GLY A 106 7.89 -5.97 1.07
N LYS A 107 6.98 -5.51 0.19
CA LYS A 107 7.30 -4.52 -0.86
C LYS A 107 7.61 -3.17 -0.19
N ARG A 108 8.59 -2.45 -0.74
CA ARG A 108 8.89 -1.08 -0.34
C ARG A 108 7.69 -0.18 -0.60
N VAL A 109 7.38 0.70 0.34
CA VAL A 109 6.37 1.75 0.21
C VAL A 109 7.08 3.00 -0.29
N GLU A 110 6.63 3.56 -1.40
CA GLU A 110 7.21 4.75 -2.03
C GLU A 110 6.25 5.95 -1.91
N ASP A 111 6.77 7.15 -1.69
CA ASP A 111 6.03 8.43 -1.56
C ASP A 111 4.81 8.34 -0.63
N HIS A 112 4.94 7.67 0.52
CA HIS A 112 3.86 7.56 1.49
C HIS A 112 3.49 8.92 2.05
N LYS A 113 2.22 9.28 1.95
CA LYS A 113 1.62 10.51 2.46
C LYS A 113 0.65 10.16 3.59
N TRP A 114 0.84 10.66 4.81
CA TRP A 114 1.93 11.52 5.29
C TRP A 114 2.40 11.08 6.67
N VAL A 115 3.62 11.46 7.03
CA VAL A 115 4.10 11.49 8.42
C VAL A 115 4.47 12.92 8.80
N ILE A 116 4.45 13.25 10.09
CA ILE A 116 4.78 14.60 10.58
C ILE A 116 6.08 14.63 11.39
N GLN A 117 6.60 15.83 11.66
CA GLN A 117 7.82 16.04 12.45
C GLN A 117 7.84 15.26 13.77
N GLU A 118 6.72 15.28 14.49
CA GLU A 118 6.53 14.65 15.80
C GLU A 118 6.45 13.12 15.72
N GLU A 119 6.35 12.56 14.51
CA GLU A 119 6.31 11.11 14.25
C GLU A 119 7.65 10.57 13.74
N LEU A 120 8.71 11.39 13.72
CA LEU A 120 10.05 11.01 13.26
C LEU A 120 11.06 11.08 14.40
N LYS A 121 11.59 9.92 14.78
CA LYS A 121 12.59 9.81 15.84
C LYS A 121 13.86 10.54 15.46
N GLY A 122 14.35 11.38 16.37
CA GLY A 122 15.62 12.10 16.21
C GLY A 122 15.54 13.37 15.35
N ALA A 123 14.39 13.67 14.75
CA ALA A 123 14.20 14.92 14.01
C ALA A 123 14.18 16.15 14.94
N GLY A 124 13.69 15.99 16.17
CA GLY A 124 13.59 17.07 17.15
C GLY A 124 12.81 18.25 16.56
N ASN A 125 13.38 19.45 16.63
CA ASN A 125 12.81 20.66 16.01
C ASN A 125 13.44 21.00 14.65
N LYS A 126 14.38 20.18 14.16
CA LYS A 126 15.06 20.41 12.89
C LYS A 126 14.23 19.81 11.77
N THR A 127 13.79 20.66 10.85
CA THR A 127 13.14 20.21 9.61
C THR A 127 14.13 19.37 8.79
N LEU A 128 13.71 18.17 8.41
CA LEU A 128 14.45 17.27 7.53
C LEU A 128 14.29 17.68 6.07
N LYS A 129 15.26 17.36 5.24
CA LYS A 129 15.30 17.66 3.80
C LYS A 129 15.13 16.40 2.97
N PRO A 130 14.72 16.50 1.70
CA PRO A 130 14.74 15.37 0.78
C PRO A 130 16.10 14.66 0.77
N GLY A 131 16.08 13.33 0.87
CA GLY A 131 17.25 12.47 0.99
C GLY A 131 17.75 12.23 2.42
N ASP A 132 17.30 13.02 3.41
CA ASP A 132 17.57 12.71 4.82
C ASP A 132 16.89 11.39 5.22
N LYS A 133 17.43 10.76 6.27
CA LYS A 133 16.90 9.53 6.85
C LYS A 133 16.37 9.76 8.26
N ALA A 134 15.27 9.11 8.60
CA ALA A 134 14.70 9.12 9.95
C ALA A 134 13.97 7.81 10.24
N VAL A 135 13.84 7.47 11.53
CA VAL A 135 13.05 6.31 11.98
C VAL A 135 11.62 6.75 12.27
N ILE A 136 10.64 6.06 11.68
CA ILE A 136 9.22 6.37 11.84
C ILE A 136 8.71 5.86 13.19
N GLU A 137 8.09 6.73 13.99
CA GLU A 137 7.41 6.36 15.24
C GLU A 137 5.89 6.18 15.06
N ALA A 138 5.33 6.71 13.97
CA ALA A 138 3.95 6.49 13.57
C ALA A 138 3.64 5.00 13.30
N SER A 139 2.39 4.62 13.57
CA SER A 139 1.86 3.28 13.31
C SER A 139 0.57 3.35 12.51
N HIS A 140 0.54 4.18 11.45
CA HIS A 140 -0.66 4.34 10.61
C HIS A 140 -1.01 3.04 9.87
N MET A 141 0.00 2.23 9.56
CA MET A 141 -0.16 0.90 8.95
C MET A 141 0.80 -0.11 9.60
N LYS A 142 0.47 -1.40 9.49
CA LYS A 142 1.31 -2.48 9.97
C LYS A 142 2.71 -2.40 9.33
N GLY A 143 3.75 -2.55 10.15
CA GLY A 143 5.15 -2.51 9.70
C GLY A 143 5.73 -1.11 9.47
N MET A 144 4.96 -0.03 9.66
CA MET A 144 5.48 1.33 9.55
C MET A 144 6.36 1.73 10.74
N LYS A 145 5.87 1.47 11.97
CA LYS A 145 6.58 1.87 13.19
C LYS A 145 7.92 1.14 13.31
N GLY A 146 8.99 1.91 13.48
CA GLY A 146 10.37 1.42 13.57
C GLY A 146 11.12 1.43 12.25
N ALA A 147 10.43 1.57 11.10
CA ALA A 147 11.08 1.55 9.80
C ALA A 147 11.98 2.78 9.60
N GLU A 148 13.15 2.57 9.01
CA GLU A 148 13.96 3.67 8.47
C GLU A 148 13.34 4.17 7.15
N ALA A 149 12.94 5.44 7.15
CA ALA A 149 12.41 6.14 5.99
C ALA A 149 13.46 7.06 5.39
N VAL A 150 13.39 7.21 4.07
CA VAL A 150 13.99 8.34 3.33
C VAL A 150 12.93 9.41 3.16
N ILE A 151 13.28 10.66 3.43
CA ILE A 151 12.41 11.80 3.17
C ILE A 151 12.37 12.09 1.67
N ASP A 152 11.18 12.07 1.07
CA ASP A 152 11.00 12.40 -0.36
C ASP A 152 10.65 13.89 -0.52
N SER A 153 9.80 14.40 0.35
CA SER A 153 9.40 15.81 0.37
C SER A 153 9.16 16.32 1.78
N ALA A 154 9.26 17.64 1.97
CA ALA A 154 9.01 18.31 3.25
C ALA A 154 8.28 19.63 3.01
N LYS A 155 7.21 19.89 3.76
CA LYS A 155 6.41 21.13 3.68
C LYS A 155 5.95 21.53 5.07
N LYS A 156 6.11 22.81 5.43
CA LYS A 156 5.41 23.38 6.59
C LYS A 156 3.99 23.75 6.19
N THR A 157 3.01 23.22 6.89
CA THR A 157 1.59 23.41 6.57
C THR A 157 0.71 23.03 7.76
N THR A 158 -0.57 23.40 7.70
CA THR A 158 -1.60 22.78 8.53
C THR A 158 -1.86 21.37 8.03
N VAL A 159 -1.84 20.41 8.96
CA VAL A 159 -2.30 19.03 8.72
C VAL A 159 -3.58 18.77 9.50
N TYR A 160 -4.41 17.92 8.95
CA TYR A 160 -5.72 17.59 9.46
C TYR A 160 -5.85 16.10 9.72
N MET A 161 -6.50 15.79 10.83
CA MET A 161 -7.02 14.46 11.12
C MET A 161 -8.51 14.46 10.79
N VAL A 162 -9.00 13.50 10.01
CA VAL A 162 -10.38 13.50 9.49
C VAL A 162 -11.08 12.17 9.69
N ASP A 163 -12.39 12.21 9.96
CA ASP A 163 -13.28 11.07 9.74
C ASP A 163 -13.84 11.20 8.31
N TYR A 164 -14.00 10.11 7.57
CA TYR A 164 -14.64 10.16 6.24
C TYR A 164 -15.36 8.87 5.85
N THR A 165 -16.29 9.00 4.92
CA THR A 165 -16.98 7.85 4.31
C THR A 165 -16.40 7.60 2.92
N PRO A 166 -15.77 6.44 2.66
CA PRO A 166 -15.19 6.14 1.36
C PRO A 166 -16.21 6.17 0.22
N THR A 167 -15.80 6.68 -0.94
CA THR A 167 -16.67 6.81 -2.13
C THR A 167 -16.95 5.48 -2.84
N ASP A 168 -16.22 4.43 -2.50
CA ASP A 168 -16.37 3.08 -3.08
C ASP A 168 -17.32 2.19 -2.28
N GLY A 169 -18.06 2.75 -1.31
CA GLY A 169 -19.01 2.04 -0.47
C GLY A 169 -18.36 1.31 0.71
N GLY A 170 -17.08 1.55 0.97
CA GLY A 170 -16.38 1.05 2.15
C GLY A 170 -16.95 1.57 3.48
N GLN A 171 -16.54 0.94 4.58
CA GLN A 171 -16.93 1.37 5.93
C GLN A 171 -16.35 2.75 6.25
N LYS A 172 -17.02 3.49 7.13
CA LYS A 172 -16.54 4.78 7.62
C LYS A 172 -15.14 4.63 8.24
N VAL A 173 -14.22 5.49 7.82
CA VAL A 173 -12.86 5.58 8.36
C VAL A 173 -12.83 6.69 9.40
N THR A 174 -12.27 6.40 10.57
CA THR A 174 -12.17 7.36 11.68
C THR A 174 -10.72 7.76 11.97
N ASN A 175 -10.51 8.99 12.40
CA ASN A 175 -9.21 9.56 12.78
C ASN A 175 -8.10 9.29 11.76
N HIS A 176 -8.41 9.41 10.46
CA HIS A 176 -7.44 9.26 9.39
C HIS A 176 -6.35 10.33 9.51
N LYS A 177 -5.10 9.89 9.42
CA LYS A 177 -3.88 10.70 9.49
C LYS A 177 -3.08 10.46 8.21
N TRP A 178 -2.62 11.48 7.51
CA TRP A 178 -2.99 12.89 7.61
C TRP A 178 -3.46 13.36 6.24
N VAL A 179 -4.14 14.49 6.20
CA VAL A 179 -4.34 15.25 4.97
C VAL A 179 -3.87 16.68 5.19
N THR A 180 -3.32 17.29 4.15
CA THR A 180 -2.86 18.68 4.19
C THR A 180 -3.99 19.64 3.83
N GLU A 181 -3.80 20.93 4.12
CA GLU A 181 -4.81 21.96 3.83
C GLU A 181 -5.21 22.03 2.35
N ASP A 182 -4.25 21.87 1.45
CA ASP A 182 -4.45 21.85 -0.01
C ASP A 182 -5.08 20.55 -0.53
N GLU A 183 -5.17 19.53 0.32
CA GLU A 183 -5.85 18.26 0.01
C GLU A 183 -7.30 18.24 0.50
N LEU A 184 -7.79 19.36 1.03
CA LEU A 184 -9.17 19.54 1.46
C LEU A 184 -9.82 20.69 0.70
N ALA A 185 -11.11 20.54 0.46
CA ALA A 185 -12.00 21.60 0.01
C ALA A 185 -13.12 21.80 1.04
N ALA A 186 -13.68 23.01 1.11
CA ALA A 186 -14.92 23.23 1.84
C ALA A 186 -16.00 22.27 1.33
N ALA A 187 -16.77 21.67 2.24
CA ALA A 187 -17.97 20.94 1.86
C ALA A 187 -18.93 21.87 1.10
N LYS A 188 -19.65 21.30 0.13
CA LYS A 188 -20.65 22.01 -0.66
C LYS A 188 -21.97 22.13 0.08
#